data_AF-A0A1E3JE46-F1
#
_entry.id   AF-A0A1E3JE46-F1
#
_cell.length_a   1.000
_cell.length_b   1.000
_cell.length_c   1.000
_cell.angle_alpha   90.00
_cell.angle_beta   90.00
_cell.angle_gamma   90.00
#
_symmetry.space_group_name_H-M   'P 1'
#
loop_
_entity.id
_entity.type
_entity.pdbx_description
1 polymer ?
#
loop_
_entity_poly.entity_id
_entity_poly.type
_entity_poly.pdbx_seq_one_letter_code
_entity_poly.pdbx_strand_id
1 'polypeptide(L)'
;MYRKLKIAGLILAIFLFVSYHRLHCSISEPSEQPQRRDVKLDFKTEEVWVFEESVHDEVNGAIAVGLQAAKVMPTFACHFRHEFSTILSSIVKEEPTVVIPNGPDFHKALAEDSIDNVILTTCFSSLQRHKAAIYASTAHVVCLIHHSSPHVYHELKPLMEPLAEQGRLSIVVLGEHVRERIQADLNIWTENMESTVWESVPVEVMLPIFDYPSSSDRPEPAIFPSRAIVQGNIEPGRRNYEKLLSDLRKSLLKSPAMWGWYGLEGSPLRPLLDSSPFTLHLVGQINQQHPVVIPVELRDVVQIHYDLPYPEFYQLISEADVMVPAFRDRGPYEDTTSSSIAAAVVTRIPVLASARHLLAYTYLKGPSIIRRLISTSEVSALEAIRAQGQPRRRESKEEWKEFQDEIIQDNAEMWGRILKHRSHGGVNGGQK
;
A
#
# COMPACT_ATOMS: atom_id res chain seq x y z
N MET A 1 -26.48 -56.51 35.11
CA MET A 1 -25.67 -55.29 35.43
C MET A 1 -24.88 -54.75 34.25
N TYR A 2 -24.24 -55.58 33.42
CA TYR A 2 -23.37 -55.15 32.31
C TYR A 2 -24.04 -54.35 31.16
N ARG A 3 -25.36 -54.51 30.94
CA ARG A 3 -26.10 -53.78 29.88
C ARG A 3 -26.45 -52.32 30.25
N LYS A 4 -26.62 -52.02 31.55
CA LYS A 4 -26.94 -50.67 32.03
C LYS A 4 -25.71 -49.74 32.04
N LEU A 5 -24.51 -50.28 32.27
CA LEU A 5 -23.26 -49.50 32.19
C LEU A 5 -22.89 -49.10 30.75
N LYS A 6 -23.17 -49.93 29.73
CA LYS A 6 -22.90 -49.57 28.33
C LYS A 6 -23.79 -48.44 27.81
N ILE A 7 -25.04 -48.36 28.29
CA ILE A 7 -25.98 -47.30 27.91
C ILE A 7 -25.61 -45.99 28.61
N ALA A 8 -25.21 -46.03 29.88
CA ALA A 8 -24.72 -44.86 30.61
C ALA A 8 -23.43 -44.28 30.00
N GLY A 9 -22.49 -45.14 29.57
CA GLY A 9 -21.26 -44.73 28.88
C GLY A 9 -21.52 -44.11 27.51
N LEU A 10 -22.49 -44.62 26.74
CA LEU A 10 -22.86 -44.05 25.44
C LEU A 10 -23.55 -42.69 25.59
N ILE A 11 -24.41 -42.52 26.59
CA ILE A 11 -25.08 -41.24 26.87
C ILE A 11 -24.06 -40.19 27.34
N LEU A 12 -23.09 -40.57 28.18
CA LEU A 12 -22.02 -39.66 28.62
C LEU A 12 -21.10 -39.24 27.46
N ALA A 13 -20.79 -40.16 26.53
CA ALA A 13 -20.00 -39.85 25.34
C ALA A 13 -20.75 -38.92 24.38
N ILE A 14 -22.07 -39.08 24.20
CA ILE A 14 -22.90 -38.18 23.39
C ILE A 14 -23.00 -36.80 24.05
N PHE A 15 -23.18 -36.73 25.38
CA PHE A 15 -23.21 -35.45 26.10
C PHE A 15 -21.87 -34.71 26.05
N LEU A 16 -20.74 -35.43 26.15
CA LEU A 16 -19.42 -34.83 25.99
C LEU A 16 -19.15 -34.40 24.55
N PHE A 17 -19.62 -35.16 23.55
CA PHE A 17 -19.49 -34.79 22.13
C PHE A 17 -20.36 -33.57 21.79
N VAL A 18 -21.60 -33.49 22.28
CA VAL A 18 -22.50 -32.34 22.09
C VAL A 18 -21.99 -31.11 22.85
N SER A 19 -21.40 -31.28 24.04
CA SER A 19 -20.82 -30.16 24.80
C SER A 19 -19.50 -29.67 24.18
N TYR A 20 -18.67 -30.58 23.64
CA TYR A 20 -17.46 -30.22 22.89
C TYR A 20 -17.82 -29.51 21.58
N HIS A 21 -18.87 -29.95 20.87
CA HIS A 21 -19.34 -29.28 19.66
C HIS A 21 -20.01 -27.93 19.95
N ARG A 22 -20.70 -27.77 21.09
CA ARG A 22 -21.26 -26.47 21.52
C ARG A 22 -20.20 -25.48 22.00
N LEU A 23 -19.12 -25.94 22.65
CA LEU A 23 -17.99 -25.06 22.99
C LEU A 23 -17.17 -24.66 21.76
N HIS A 24 -17.04 -25.53 20.75
CA HIS A 24 -16.31 -25.21 19.50
C HIS A 24 -17.15 -24.52 18.41
N CYS A 25 -18.48 -24.52 18.51
CA CYS A 25 -19.36 -23.74 17.64
C CYS A 25 -19.75 -22.37 18.25
N SER A 26 -19.13 -21.96 19.36
CA SER A 26 -19.37 -20.66 20.02
C SER A 26 -18.28 -19.62 19.72
N ILE A 27 -17.45 -19.84 18.70
CA ILE A 27 -16.42 -18.86 18.30
C ILE A 27 -16.98 -18.08 17.10
N SER A 28 -17.10 -16.77 17.32
CA SER A 28 -17.60 -15.72 16.42
C SER A 28 -19.06 -15.87 15.96
N GLU A 29 -19.99 -15.38 16.78
CA GLU A 29 -21.04 -14.54 16.19
C GLU A 29 -20.33 -13.41 15.42
N PRO A 30 -20.74 -13.10 14.19
CA PRO A 30 -20.20 -11.93 13.52
C PRO A 30 -20.58 -10.74 14.40
N SER A 31 -19.58 -10.07 14.98
CA SER A 31 -19.80 -8.74 15.53
C SER A 31 -20.56 -7.97 14.46
N GLU A 32 -21.72 -7.41 14.79
CA GLU A 32 -22.39 -6.45 13.92
C GLU A 32 -21.29 -5.54 13.38
N GLN A 33 -21.05 -5.60 12.06
CA GLN A 33 -20.17 -4.61 11.45
C GLN A 33 -20.75 -3.27 11.89
N PRO A 34 -19.95 -2.38 12.50
CA PRO A 34 -20.46 -1.08 12.92
C PRO A 34 -21.19 -0.50 11.72
N GLN A 35 -22.48 -0.19 11.90
CA GLN A 35 -23.30 0.41 10.84
C GLN A 35 -22.49 1.53 10.21
N ARG A 36 -22.01 1.31 8.97
CA ARG A 36 -21.23 2.28 8.21
C ARG A 36 -22.11 3.51 8.06
N ARG A 37 -21.83 4.54 8.86
CA ARG A 37 -22.55 5.81 8.75
C ARG A 37 -22.04 6.46 7.49
N ASP A 38 -22.94 6.72 6.54
CA ASP A 38 -22.66 7.65 5.44
C ASP A 38 -22.22 8.99 6.05
N VAL A 39 -20.91 9.22 6.12
CA VAL A 39 -20.36 10.49 6.56
C VAL A 39 -20.58 11.47 5.41
N LYS A 40 -21.71 12.19 5.43
CA LYS A 40 -21.86 13.36 4.57
C LYS A 40 -20.81 14.40 5.00
N LEU A 41 -19.86 14.64 4.12
CA LEU A 41 -19.04 15.84 4.11
C LEU A 41 -19.72 16.84 3.19
N ASP A 42 -19.83 18.07 3.66
CA ASP A 42 -20.37 19.19 2.87
C ASP A 42 -19.22 20.20 2.76
N PHE A 43 -18.22 19.88 1.94
CA PHE A 43 -17.12 20.79 1.62
C PHE A 43 -17.40 21.41 0.25
N LYS A 44 -17.06 22.68 0.07
CA LYS A 44 -16.99 23.26 -1.26
C LYS A 44 -15.71 22.80 -1.95
N THR A 45 -15.73 22.78 -3.28
CA THR A 45 -14.62 22.33 -4.15
C THR A 45 -13.35 23.17 -4.04
N GLU A 46 -13.42 24.38 -3.48
CA GLU A 46 -12.28 25.32 -3.39
C GLU A 46 -11.54 25.24 -2.06
N GLU A 47 -12.08 24.49 -1.08
CA GLU A 47 -11.63 24.50 0.31
C GLU A 47 -10.52 23.49 0.63
N VAL A 48 -10.24 22.54 -0.29
CA VAL A 48 -9.25 21.47 -0.09
C VAL A 48 -8.21 21.48 -1.20
N TRP A 49 -6.95 21.68 -0.81
CA TRP A 49 -5.81 21.70 -1.72
C TRP A 49 -4.86 20.55 -1.42
N VAL A 50 -4.37 19.89 -2.47
CA VAL A 50 -3.33 18.85 -2.38
C VAL A 50 -2.06 19.37 -3.03
N PHE A 51 -0.97 19.38 -2.29
CA PHE A 51 0.32 19.89 -2.74
C PHE A 51 1.34 18.75 -2.84
N GLU A 52 1.96 18.62 -4.01
CA GLU A 52 3.06 17.70 -4.26
C GLU A 52 3.99 18.28 -5.34
N GLU A 53 5.29 18.22 -5.11
CA GLU A 53 6.22 18.85 -6.04
C GLU A 53 6.71 17.92 -7.12
N SER A 54 7.00 16.65 -6.81
CA SER A 54 7.73 15.84 -7.78
C SER A 54 7.87 14.35 -7.52
N VAL A 55 7.30 13.70 -6.49
CA VAL A 55 7.75 12.32 -6.17
C VAL A 55 6.66 11.25 -6.15
N HIS A 56 5.41 11.56 -5.78
CA HIS A 56 4.42 10.53 -5.40
C HIS A 56 3.08 10.62 -6.15
N ASP A 57 3.12 10.48 -7.48
CA ASP A 57 1.92 10.54 -8.33
C ASP A 57 0.90 9.45 -7.96
N GLU A 58 1.35 8.24 -7.61
CA GLU A 58 0.47 7.15 -7.18
C GLU A 58 -0.31 7.47 -5.90
N VAL A 59 0.32 8.21 -4.98
CA VAL A 59 -0.31 8.64 -3.73
C VAL A 59 -1.32 9.74 -4.04
N ASN A 60 -0.99 10.68 -4.91
CA ASN A 60 -1.92 11.71 -5.37
C ASN A 60 -3.14 11.12 -6.08
N GLY A 61 -2.97 10.07 -6.90
CA GLY A 61 -4.07 9.35 -7.52
C GLY A 61 -5.02 8.73 -6.49
N ALA A 62 -4.47 8.10 -5.45
CA ALA A 62 -5.27 7.54 -4.35
C ALA A 62 -5.95 8.64 -3.51
N ILE A 63 -5.29 9.78 -3.27
CA ILE A 63 -5.89 10.96 -2.63
C ILE A 63 -7.09 11.44 -3.45
N ALA A 64 -6.94 11.59 -4.77
CA ALA A 64 -8.02 12.03 -5.65
C ALA A 64 -9.25 11.10 -5.57
N VAL A 65 -9.01 9.78 -5.67
CA VAL A 65 -10.06 8.76 -5.59
C VAL A 65 -10.75 8.78 -4.22
N GLY A 66 -9.97 8.81 -3.13
CA GLY A 66 -10.49 8.84 -1.76
C GLY A 66 -11.30 10.10 -1.46
N LEU A 67 -10.82 11.28 -1.88
CA LEU A 67 -11.52 12.54 -1.71
C LEU A 67 -12.83 12.59 -2.52
N GLN A 68 -12.84 12.13 -3.77
CA GLN A 68 -14.07 12.09 -4.56
C GLN A 68 -15.09 11.07 -4.03
N ALA A 69 -14.63 9.93 -3.51
CA ALA A 69 -15.49 9.00 -2.80
C ALA A 69 -16.09 9.65 -1.53
N ALA A 70 -15.33 10.53 -0.89
CA ALA A 70 -15.78 11.38 0.21
C ALA A 70 -16.61 12.61 -0.23
N LYS A 71 -16.90 12.76 -1.54
CA LYS A 71 -17.61 13.90 -2.15
C LYS A 71 -16.90 15.25 -2.00
N VAL A 72 -15.57 15.21 -1.97
CA VAL A 72 -14.70 16.37 -1.98
C VAL A 72 -14.01 16.47 -3.34
N MET A 73 -14.10 17.64 -3.97
CA MET A 73 -13.32 17.93 -5.17
C MET A 73 -12.08 18.72 -4.77
N PRO A 74 -10.87 18.16 -4.86
CA PRO A 74 -9.64 18.89 -4.53
C PRO A 74 -9.13 19.76 -5.68
N THR A 75 -8.37 20.79 -5.32
CA THR A 75 -7.40 21.43 -6.24
C THR A 75 -6.01 20.85 -6.00
N PHE A 76 -5.37 20.33 -7.05
CA PHE A 76 -4.00 19.82 -7.00
C PHE A 76 -3.01 20.91 -7.42
N ALA A 77 -2.14 21.31 -6.52
CA ALA A 77 -0.96 22.10 -6.80
C ALA A 77 0.22 21.13 -7.03
N CYS A 78 0.34 20.58 -8.24
CA CYS A 78 1.36 19.57 -8.57
C CYS A 78 1.67 19.49 -10.07
N HIS A 79 2.70 18.70 -10.42
CA HIS A 79 2.94 18.25 -11.80
C HIS A 79 2.86 16.73 -11.87
N PHE A 80 1.83 16.20 -12.52
CA PHE A 80 1.74 14.75 -12.77
C PHE A 80 2.81 14.31 -13.76
N ARG A 81 3.75 13.47 -13.31
CA ARG A 81 4.88 13.02 -14.13
C ARG A 81 4.55 11.75 -14.89
N HIS A 82 5.42 11.39 -15.84
CA HIS A 82 5.40 10.10 -16.54
C HIS A 82 4.01 9.69 -17.05
N GLU A 83 3.27 10.67 -17.56
CA GLU A 83 1.92 10.50 -18.12
C GLU A 83 0.87 10.00 -17.11
N PHE A 84 1.07 10.25 -15.81
CA PHE A 84 0.10 9.84 -14.78
C PHE A 84 -1.27 10.50 -14.95
N SER A 85 -1.35 11.67 -15.60
CA SER A 85 -2.63 12.31 -15.93
C SER A 85 -3.56 11.40 -16.74
N THR A 86 -3.00 10.53 -17.58
CA THR A 86 -3.76 9.53 -18.36
C THR A 86 -4.38 8.46 -17.47
N ILE A 87 -3.71 8.11 -16.36
CA ILE A 87 -4.28 7.21 -15.35
C ILE A 87 -5.31 7.96 -14.52
N LEU A 88 -4.98 9.16 -14.07
CA LEU A 88 -5.85 9.97 -13.21
C LEU A 88 -7.25 10.12 -13.83
N SER A 89 -7.34 10.53 -15.09
CA SER A 89 -8.61 10.72 -15.80
C SER A 89 -9.45 9.43 -15.93
N SER A 90 -8.83 8.27 -15.80
CA SER A 90 -9.49 6.96 -15.87
C SER A 90 -9.98 6.42 -14.52
N ILE A 91 -9.41 6.91 -13.41
CA ILE A 91 -9.71 6.41 -12.05
C ILE A 91 -10.60 7.36 -11.26
N VAL A 92 -10.71 8.63 -11.67
CA VAL A 92 -11.60 9.63 -11.07
C VAL A 92 -12.90 9.78 -11.86
N LYS A 93 -13.97 10.25 -11.20
CA LYS A 93 -15.26 10.51 -11.87
C LYS A 93 -15.29 11.86 -12.55
N GLU A 94 -14.65 12.84 -11.94
CA GLU A 94 -14.55 14.22 -12.41
C GLU A 94 -13.09 14.64 -12.33
N GLU A 95 -12.53 15.30 -13.34
CA GLU A 95 -11.13 15.70 -13.29
C GLU A 95 -10.92 16.83 -12.27
N PRO A 96 -9.98 16.70 -11.33
CA PRO A 96 -9.72 17.76 -10.37
C PRO A 96 -9.01 18.93 -11.07
N THR A 97 -9.17 20.13 -10.52
CA THR A 97 -8.39 21.30 -10.95
C THR A 97 -6.91 21.06 -10.66
N VAL A 98 -6.04 21.28 -11.64
CA VAL A 98 -4.58 21.20 -11.46
C VAL A 98 -3.95 22.57 -11.71
N VAL A 99 -3.15 23.03 -10.76
CA VAL A 99 -2.40 24.29 -10.81
C VAL A 99 -0.92 24.03 -10.60
N ILE A 100 -0.09 25.02 -10.97
CA ILE A 100 1.37 24.91 -10.83
C ILE A 100 1.73 24.95 -9.33
N PRO A 101 2.45 23.95 -8.77
CA PRO A 101 2.74 23.84 -7.33
C PRO A 101 3.40 25.10 -6.76
N ASN A 102 4.41 25.63 -7.44
CA ASN A 102 5.14 26.82 -7.00
C ASN A 102 4.66 28.12 -7.68
N GLY A 103 3.43 28.11 -8.21
CA GLY A 103 2.80 29.30 -8.79
C GLY A 103 2.31 30.28 -7.71
N PRO A 104 1.98 31.53 -8.10
CA PRO A 104 1.42 32.50 -7.17
C PRO A 104 0.08 32.05 -6.58
N ASP A 105 -0.65 31.17 -7.26
CA ASP A 105 -2.01 30.75 -6.88
C ASP A 105 -2.04 30.08 -5.50
N PHE A 106 -1.09 29.21 -5.18
CA PHE A 106 -1.05 28.53 -3.88
C PHE A 106 -0.80 29.52 -2.73
N HIS A 107 0.18 30.41 -2.87
CA HIS A 107 0.47 31.41 -1.83
C HIS A 107 -0.62 32.47 -1.72
N LYS A 108 -1.23 32.84 -2.85
CA LYS A 108 -2.37 33.75 -2.88
C LYS A 108 -3.57 33.13 -2.15
N ALA A 109 -3.92 31.88 -2.45
CA ALA A 109 -5.02 31.17 -1.80
C ALA A 109 -4.78 31.00 -0.28
N LEU A 110 -3.54 30.74 0.14
CA LEU A 110 -3.16 30.75 1.56
C LEU A 110 -3.30 32.13 2.20
N ALA A 111 -2.87 33.20 1.52
CA ALA A 111 -2.90 34.57 2.04
C ALA A 111 -4.31 35.17 2.07
N GLU A 112 -5.19 34.72 1.17
CA GLU A 112 -6.61 35.09 1.12
C GLU A 112 -7.47 34.22 2.05
N ASP A 113 -6.86 33.28 2.79
CA ASP A 113 -7.53 32.30 3.65
C ASP A 113 -8.67 31.55 2.93
N SER A 114 -8.50 31.30 1.62
CA SER A 114 -9.49 30.60 0.79
C SER A 114 -9.36 29.07 0.87
N ILE A 115 -8.35 28.57 1.59
CA ILE A 115 -8.09 27.14 1.77
C ILE A 115 -8.41 26.74 3.21
N ASP A 116 -9.35 25.82 3.40
CA ASP A 116 -9.65 25.26 4.72
C ASP A 116 -8.67 24.16 5.10
N ASN A 117 -8.32 23.29 4.14
CA ASN A 117 -7.44 22.16 4.34
C ASN A 117 -6.36 22.10 3.26
N VAL A 118 -5.10 22.06 3.67
CA VAL A 118 -3.94 21.79 2.82
C VAL A 118 -3.41 20.39 3.13
N ILE A 119 -3.45 19.50 2.16
CA ILE A 119 -2.84 18.18 2.19
C ILE A 119 -1.45 18.28 1.57
N LEU A 120 -0.41 18.02 2.36
CA LEU A 120 0.97 18.00 1.90
C LEU A 120 1.38 16.55 1.67
N THR A 121 1.40 16.09 0.41
CA THR A 121 1.74 14.70 0.08
C THR A 121 3.16 14.37 0.57
N THR A 122 4.14 15.20 0.23
CA THR A 122 5.49 15.12 0.85
C THR A 122 5.66 16.21 1.90
N CYS A 123 5.19 15.95 3.13
CA CYS A 123 5.09 16.99 4.15
C CYS A 123 6.42 17.68 4.52
N PHE A 124 7.52 16.92 4.68
CA PHE A 124 8.82 17.49 5.04
C PHE A 124 9.29 18.55 4.03
N SER A 125 9.38 18.18 2.75
CA SER A 125 9.84 19.08 1.69
C SER A 125 8.90 20.28 1.52
N SER A 126 7.58 20.03 1.60
CA SER A 126 6.57 21.07 1.43
C SER A 126 6.60 22.10 2.56
N LEU A 127 6.70 21.66 3.82
CA LEU A 127 6.83 22.56 4.97
C LEU A 127 8.17 23.32 4.92
N GLN A 128 9.28 22.65 4.61
CA GLN A 128 10.57 23.33 4.48
C GLN A 128 10.51 24.51 3.50
N ARG A 129 9.83 24.34 2.37
CA ARG A 129 9.70 25.37 1.34
C ARG A 129 8.66 26.43 1.65
N HIS A 130 7.50 26.05 2.18
CA HIS A 130 6.32 26.91 2.26
C HIS A 130 5.93 27.33 3.68
N LYS A 131 6.74 27.00 4.71
CA LYS A 131 6.45 27.30 6.13
C LYS A 131 5.97 28.73 6.38
N ALA A 132 6.57 29.74 5.76
CA ALA A 132 6.21 31.13 6.02
C ALA A 132 4.75 31.43 5.62
N ALA A 133 4.32 30.97 4.45
CA ALA A 133 2.95 31.15 3.97
C ALA A 133 1.97 30.27 4.76
N ILE A 134 2.34 29.01 5.02
CA ILE A 134 1.49 28.06 5.74
C ILE A 134 1.25 28.54 7.18
N TYR A 135 2.29 28.97 7.90
CA TYR A 135 2.17 29.47 9.27
C TYR A 135 1.39 30.79 9.36
N ALA A 136 1.44 31.63 8.32
CA ALA A 136 0.69 32.88 8.27
C ALA A 136 -0.79 32.69 7.91
N SER A 137 -1.14 31.64 7.16
CA SER A 137 -2.53 31.28 6.85
C SER A 137 -3.27 30.74 8.07
N THR A 138 -4.56 30.48 7.94
CA THR A 138 -5.39 29.77 8.94
C THR A 138 -5.66 28.31 8.58
N ALA A 139 -5.25 27.83 7.41
CA ALA A 139 -5.55 26.50 6.87
C ALA A 139 -5.16 25.35 7.84
N HIS A 140 -6.00 24.33 7.93
CA HIS A 140 -5.63 23.06 8.58
C HIS A 140 -4.66 22.29 7.69
N VAL A 141 -3.58 21.77 8.27
CA VAL A 141 -2.53 21.08 7.52
C VAL A 141 -2.63 19.58 7.77
N VAL A 142 -2.88 18.83 6.71
CA VAL A 142 -2.76 17.37 6.69
C VAL A 142 -1.38 17.00 6.18
N CYS A 143 -0.52 16.58 7.09
CA CYS A 143 0.87 16.21 6.83
C CYS A 143 0.96 14.73 6.50
N LEU A 144 1.18 14.38 5.23
CA LEU A 144 1.38 12.98 4.84
C LEU A 144 2.87 12.61 5.00
N ILE A 145 3.12 11.51 5.74
CA ILE A 145 4.44 11.01 6.06
C ILE A 145 4.68 9.65 5.37
N HIS A 146 5.61 9.63 4.41
CA HIS A 146 6.00 8.42 3.66
C HIS A 146 6.98 7.51 4.41
N HIS A 147 7.85 8.10 5.24
CA HIS A 147 8.91 7.44 5.98
C HIS A 147 8.96 7.98 7.41
N SER A 148 8.81 7.11 8.40
CA SER A 148 8.98 7.45 9.82
C SER A 148 10.39 7.10 10.33
N SER A 149 11.39 7.13 9.46
CA SER A 149 12.77 6.88 9.90
C SER A 149 13.19 7.98 10.89
N PRO A 150 13.89 7.63 11.99
CA PRO A 150 14.15 8.58 13.06
C PRO A 150 14.81 9.88 12.57
N HIS A 151 15.76 9.79 11.63
CA HIS A 151 16.46 10.95 11.09
C HIS A 151 15.53 11.95 10.41
N VAL A 152 14.64 11.48 9.52
CA VAL A 152 13.69 12.35 8.81
C VAL A 152 12.65 12.90 9.77
N TYR A 153 12.19 12.07 10.72
CA TYR A 153 11.14 12.45 11.64
C TYR A 153 11.59 13.47 12.70
N HIS A 154 12.85 13.40 13.15
CA HIS A 154 13.44 14.40 14.05
C HIS A 154 13.54 15.79 13.39
N GLU A 155 13.86 15.87 12.10
CA GLU A 155 13.90 17.13 11.36
C GLU A 155 12.50 17.66 11.02
N LEU A 156 11.51 16.77 10.89
CA LEU A 156 10.13 17.14 10.64
C LEU A 156 9.43 17.72 11.88
N LYS A 157 9.73 17.22 13.08
CA LYS A 157 9.14 17.70 14.35
C LYS A 157 9.09 19.23 14.47
N PRO A 158 10.21 19.97 14.39
CA PRO A 158 10.19 21.43 14.57
C PRO A 158 9.38 22.18 13.49
N LEU A 159 9.12 21.56 12.33
CA LEU A 159 8.27 22.15 11.29
C LEU A 159 6.78 21.95 11.59
N MET A 160 6.43 20.85 12.27
CA MET A 160 5.04 20.51 12.61
C MET A 160 4.59 21.15 13.91
N GLU A 161 5.49 21.36 14.87
CA GLU A 161 5.18 21.83 16.23
C GLU A 161 4.34 23.11 16.27
N PRO A 162 4.63 24.18 15.49
CA PRO A 162 3.80 25.38 15.48
C PRO A 162 2.36 25.12 15.00
N LEU A 163 2.17 24.16 14.10
CA LEU A 163 0.85 23.78 13.60
C LEU A 163 0.09 22.94 14.62
N ALA A 164 0.79 22.05 15.33
CA ALA A 164 0.24 21.24 16.41
C ALA A 164 -0.22 22.12 17.58
N GLU A 165 0.60 23.09 18.00
CA GLU A 165 0.25 24.06 19.06
C GLU A 165 -1.02 24.86 18.75
N GLN A 166 -1.27 25.12 17.46
CA GLN A 166 -2.45 25.83 16.98
C GLN A 166 -3.66 24.91 16.76
N GLY A 167 -3.54 23.60 16.98
CA GLY A 167 -4.59 22.63 16.69
C GLY A 167 -4.91 22.50 15.19
N ARG A 168 -3.93 22.83 14.32
CA ARG A 168 -4.07 22.87 12.86
C ARG A 168 -3.31 21.77 12.15
N LEU A 169 -2.99 20.68 12.85
CA LEU A 169 -2.22 19.57 12.31
C LEU A 169 -3.01 18.27 12.37
N SER A 170 -2.98 17.52 11.28
CA SER A 170 -3.27 16.09 11.28
C SER A 170 -2.19 15.36 10.50
N ILE A 171 -1.92 14.13 10.87
CA ILE A 171 -0.92 13.29 10.23
C ILE A 171 -1.63 12.15 9.49
N VAL A 172 -1.24 11.94 8.24
CA VAL A 172 -1.66 10.78 7.44
C VAL A 172 -0.43 9.95 7.13
N VAL A 173 -0.53 8.64 7.29
CA VAL A 173 0.50 7.67 6.90
C VAL A 173 -0.06 6.66 5.92
N LEU A 174 0.81 5.91 5.25
CA LEU A 174 0.43 4.99 4.19
C LEU A 174 0.22 3.52 4.65
N GLY A 175 0.39 3.25 5.94
CA GLY A 175 0.26 1.91 6.51
C GLY A 175 0.14 1.92 8.02
N GLU A 176 -0.53 0.91 8.56
CA GLU A 176 -0.84 0.79 9.99
C GLU A 176 0.42 0.67 10.86
N HIS A 177 1.41 -0.10 10.41
CA HIS A 177 2.70 -0.22 11.12
C HIS A 177 3.43 1.11 11.25
N VAL A 178 3.33 1.98 10.23
CA VAL A 178 3.88 3.34 10.28
C VAL A 178 3.09 4.21 11.24
N ARG A 179 1.75 4.05 11.30
CA ARG A 179 0.88 4.78 12.23
C ARG A 179 1.25 4.48 13.67
N GLU A 180 1.39 3.20 14.00
CA GLU A 180 1.80 2.73 15.32
C GLU A 180 3.17 3.31 15.72
N ARG A 181 4.13 3.31 14.78
CA ARG A 181 5.46 3.87 15.00
C ARG A 181 5.42 5.38 15.26
N ILE A 182 4.70 6.14 14.43
CA ILE A 182 4.54 7.59 14.58
C ILE A 182 3.83 7.92 15.90
N GLN A 183 2.76 7.20 16.24
CA GLN A 183 2.04 7.40 17.49
C GLN A 183 2.92 7.16 18.71
N ALA A 184 3.77 6.13 18.68
CA ALA A 184 4.73 5.88 19.75
C ALA A 184 5.74 7.03 19.90
N ASP A 185 6.23 7.58 18.79
CA ASP A 185 7.15 8.72 18.83
C ASP A 185 6.45 10.01 19.33
N LEU A 186 5.19 10.25 18.96
CA LEU A 186 4.38 11.36 19.51
C LEU A 186 4.21 11.25 21.03
N ASN A 187 3.92 10.06 21.55
CA ASN A 187 3.79 9.83 22.99
C ASN A 187 5.10 10.15 23.72
N ILE A 188 6.25 9.73 23.16
CA ILE A 188 7.58 10.06 23.71
C ILE A 188 7.81 11.57 23.72
N TRP A 189 7.33 12.30 22.70
CA TRP A 189 7.45 13.76 22.67
C TRP A 189 6.57 14.43 23.71
N THR A 190 5.32 14.00 23.86
CA THR A 190 4.41 14.44 24.92
C THR A 190 5.06 14.30 26.29
N GLU A 191 5.60 13.11 26.59
CA GLU A 191 6.25 12.82 27.87
C GLU A 191 7.48 13.70 28.11
N ASN A 192 8.35 13.84 27.11
CA ASN A 192 9.59 14.62 27.24
C ASN A 192 9.35 16.13 27.32
N MET A 193 8.28 16.63 26.69
CA MET A 193 7.94 18.06 26.69
C MET A 193 7.03 18.47 27.84
N GLU A 194 6.47 17.50 28.58
CA GLU A 194 5.41 17.73 29.58
C GLU A 194 4.25 18.59 29.01
N SER A 195 3.88 18.32 27.75
CA SER A 195 2.94 19.14 26.98
C SER A 195 1.93 18.26 26.22
N THR A 196 0.66 18.66 26.25
CA THR A 196 -0.44 17.95 25.57
C THR A 196 -0.53 18.23 24.07
N VAL A 197 0.37 19.06 23.52
CA VAL A 197 0.37 19.49 22.11
C VAL A 197 0.28 18.32 21.14
N TRP A 198 0.97 17.21 21.42
CA TRP A 198 0.99 16.03 20.53
C TRP A 198 -0.10 15.01 20.86
N GLU A 199 -0.77 15.10 22.01
CA GLU A 199 -1.87 14.19 22.39
C GLU A 199 -3.10 14.38 21.52
N SER A 200 -3.31 15.60 21.02
CA SER A 200 -4.49 15.97 20.24
C SER A 200 -4.30 15.83 18.73
N VAL A 201 -3.08 15.59 18.24
CA VAL A 201 -2.79 15.47 16.81
C VAL A 201 -3.32 14.13 16.27
N PRO A 202 -4.31 14.13 15.38
CA PRO A 202 -4.82 12.89 14.81
C PRO A 202 -3.76 12.24 13.91
N VAL A 203 -3.59 10.93 14.03
CA VAL A 203 -2.76 10.11 13.14
C VAL A 203 -3.63 9.02 12.52
N GLU A 204 -3.79 9.07 11.20
CA GLU A 204 -4.71 8.21 10.45
C GLU A 204 -3.99 7.52 9.29
N VAL A 205 -4.57 6.43 8.79
CA VAL A 205 -4.03 5.68 7.65
C VAL A 205 -4.82 5.96 6.38
N MET A 206 -4.10 6.26 5.31
CA MET A 206 -4.63 6.21 3.95
C MET A 206 -3.84 5.18 3.15
N LEU A 207 -4.50 4.15 2.64
CA LEU A 207 -3.84 3.18 1.77
C LEU A 207 -3.81 3.72 0.33
N PRO A 208 -2.64 3.81 -0.34
CA PRO A 208 -2.53 4.42 -1.66
C PRO A 208 -3.00 3.47 -2.78
N ILE A 209 -4.29 3.13 -2.77
CA ILE A 209 -4.94 2.16 -3.66
C ILE A 209 -6.00 2.84 -4.51
N PHE A 210 -6.04 2.48 -5.78
CA PHE A 210 -7.09 2.79 -6.75
C PHE A 210 -7.25 1.62 -7.73
N ASP A 211 -8.38 1.56 -8.42
CA ASP A 211 -8.65 0.55 -9.44
C ASP A 211 -8.00 0.95 -10.78
N TYR A 212 -6.84 0.37 -11.11
CA TYR A 212 -6.22 0.60 -12.40
C TYR A 212 -6.98 -0.12 -13.53
N PRO A 213 -7.46 0.59 -14.58
CA PRO A 213 -8.22 -0.01 -15.67
C PRO A 213 -7.28 -0.69 -16.67
N SER A 214 -6.69 -1.81 -16.28
CA SER A 214 -5.81 -2.60 -17.15
C SER A 214 -6.53 -3.05 -18.42
N SER A 215 -5.85 -2.93 -19.57
CA SER A 215 -6.38 -3.31 -20.89
C SER A 215 -6.45 -4.82 -21.13
N SER A 216 -5.75 -5.61 -20.31
CA SER A 216 -5.66 -7.05 -20.50
C SER A 216 -6.96 -7.74 -20.09
N ASP A 217 -7.69 -8.28 -21.05
CA ASP A 217 -8.36 -9.57 -20.88
C ASP A 217 -7.24 -10.58 -20.61
N ARG A 218 -6.89 -10.73 -19.32
CA ARG A 218 -5.80 -11.61 -18.90
C ARG A 218 -6.11 -13.02 -19.42
N PRO A 219 -5.13 -13.74 -19.97
CA PRO A 219 -5.36 -15.12 -20.39
C PRO A 219 -5.81 -15.95 -19.18
N GLU A 220 -7.11 -16.25 -19.15
CA GLU A 220 -7.72 -17.17 -18.19
C GLU A 220 -7.46 -18.61 -18.66
N PRO A 221 -6.92 -19.50 -17.80
CA PRO A 221 -6.07 -19.27 -16.64
C PRO A 221 -4.59 -19.65 -16.91
N ALA A 222 -3.66 -18.87 -16.36
CA ALA A 222 -2.30 -19.38 -16.16
C ALA A 222 -2.35 -20.51 -15.11
N ILE A 223 -2.04 -21.75 -15.52
CA ILE A 223 -2.16 -22.95 -14.68
C ILE A 223 -1.21 -22.92 -13.45
N PHE A 224 -0.19 -22.07 -13.46
CA PHE A 224 0.72 -21.83 -12.33
C PHE A 224 1.47 -20.51 -12.55
N PRO A 225 2.04 -19.87 -11.52
CA PRO A 225 2.78 -18.63 -11.68
C PRO A 225 3.95 -18.80 -12.68
N SER A 226 3.85 -18.08 -13.78
CA SER A 226 4.77 -18.06 -14.92
C SER A 226 5.45 -16.71 -15.07
N ARG A 227 4.84 -15.64 -14.57
CA ARG A 227 5.38 -14.27 -14.59
C ARG A 227 5.41 -13.74 -13.17
N ALA A 228 6.59 -13.70 -12.56
CA ALA A 228 6.80 -13.03 -11.28
C ALA A 228 7.37 -11.63 -11.51
N ILE A 229 6.98 -10.66 -10.71
CA ILE A 229 7.51 -9.29 -10.81
C ILE A 229 8.09 -8.80 -9.49
N VAL A 230 9.19 -8.07 -9.57
CA VAL A 230 9.81 -7.34 -8.46
C VAL A 230 9.81 -5.87 -8.83
N GLN A 231 9.04 -5.09 -8.08
CA GLN A 231 8.97 -3.64 -8.26
C GLN A 231 9.92 -2.92 -7.29
N GLY A 232 10.60 -1.90 -7.82
CA GLY A 232 11.48 -1.00 -7.06
C GLY A 232 12.77 -0.70 -7.82
N ASN A 233 13.54 0.26 -7.33
CA ASN A 233 14.86 0.58 -7.90
C ASN A 233 15.72 -0.69 -8.00
N ILE A 234 16.24 -0.92 -9.20
CA ILE A 234 17.01 -2.09 -9.61
C ILE A 234 18.45 -1.87 -9.19
N GLU A 235 18.67 -1.94 -7.87
CA GLU A 235 19.96 -1.78 -7.22
C GLU A 235 20.09 -2.71 -5.98
N PRO A 236 21.29 -3.23 -5.66
CA PRO A 236 21.49 -4.21 -4.59
C PRO A 236 21.02 -3.77 -3.19
N GLY A 237 20.93 -2.47 -2.93
CA GLY A 237 20.52 -1.92 -1.62
C GLY A 237 19.01 -1.92 -1.38
N ARG A 238 18.18 -1.98 -2.43
CA ARG A 238 16.72 -1.77 -2.29
C ARG A 238 15.92 -3.05 -2.18
N ARG A 239 16.38 -4.10 -2.84
CA ARG A 239 15.81 -5.45 -2.80
C ARG A 239 16.92 -6.45 -2.64
N ASN A 240 16.60 -7.63 -2.13
CA ASN A 240 17.54 -8.72 -1.98
C ASN A 240 17.73 -9.47 -3.31
N TYR A 241 18.13 -8.75 -4.37
CA TYR A 241 18.32 -9.31 -5.71
C TYR A 241 19.37 -10.42 -5.71
N GLU A 242 20.45 -10.28 -4.93
CA GLU A 242 21.51 -11.28 -4.82
C GLU A 242 20.96 -12.63 -4.35
N LYS A 243 20.23 -12.65 -3.23
CA LYS A 243 19.63 -13.88 -2.71
C LYS A 243 18.55 -14.41 -3.65
N LEU A 244 17.68 -13.54 -4.17
CA LEU A 244 16.60 -13.92 -5.07
C LEU A 244 17.14 -14.61 -6.34
N LEU A 245 18.13 -14.01 -7.01
CA LEU A 245 18.74 -14.54 -8.23
C LEU A 245 19.57 -15.80 -7.95
N SER A 246 20.29 -15.85 -6.82
CA SER A 246 21.03 -17.04 -6.40
C SER A 246 20.12 -18.23 -6.15
N ASP A 247 19.03 -18.04 -5.41
CA ASP A 247 18.04 -19.09 -5.15
C ASP A 247 17.33 -19.51 -6.45
N LEU A 248 17.00 -18.55 -7.33
CA LEU A 248 16.35 -18.82 -8.61
C LEU A 248 17.25 -19.64 -9.54
N ARG A 249 18.53 -19.27 -9.66
CA ARG A 249 19.54 -20.02 -10.43
C ARG A 249 19.66 -21.46 -9.92
N LYS A 250 19.77 -21.65 -8.60
CA LYS A 250 19.87 -22.98 -7.99
C LYS A 250 18.64 -23.83 -8.27
N SER A 251 17.43 -23.28 -8.11
CA SER A 251 16.19 -24.02 -8.34
C SER A 251 16.01 -24.36 -9.83
N LEU A 252 16.31 -23.44 -10.74
CA LEU A 252 16.26 -23.66 -12.18
C LEU A 252 17.25 -24.73 -12.64
N LEU A 253 18.52 -24.68 -12.22
CA LEU A 253 19.52 -25.65 -12.61
C LEU A 253 19.26 -27.05 -12.03
N LYS A 254 18.62 -27.12 -10.86
CA LYS A 254 18.22 -28.40 -10.24
C LYS A 254 17.11 -29.10 -11.04
N SER A 255 16.12 -28.35 -11.52
CA SER A 255 14.96 -28.90 -12.23
C SER A 255 14.48 -27.98 -13.37
N PRO A 256 15.24 -27.81 -14.47
CA PRO A 256 14.92 -26.82 -15.50
C PRO A 256 13.52 -27.00 -16.10
N ALA A 257 13.14 -28.26 -16.38
CA ALA A 257 11.88 -28.57 -17.04
C ALA A 257 10.63 -28.18 -16.22
N MET A 258 10.70 -28.24 -14.89
CA MET A 258 9.61 -27.80 -14.00
C MET A 258 9.34 -26.29 -14.14
N TRP A 259 10.38 -25.52 -14.43
CA TRP A 259 10.27 -24.09 -14.68
C TRP A 259 9.97 -23.75 -16.15
N GLY A 260 9.83 -24.75 -17.03
CA GLY A 260 9.64 -24.55 -18.48
C GLY A 260 10.92 -24.16 -19.22
N TRP A 261 12.09 -24.52 -18.68
CA TRP A 261 13.40 -24.22 -19.25
C TRP A 261 14.22 -25.49 -19.50
N TYR A 262 15.25 -25.40 -20.34
CA TYR A 262 16.28 -26.41 -20.48
C TYR A 262 17.66 -25.76 -20.66
N GLY A 263 18.72 -26.50 -20.30
CA GLY A 263 20.10 -26.03 -20.40
C GLY A 263 20.98 -26.62 -19.30
N LEU A 264 22.23 -26.19 -19.28
CA LEU A 264 23.26 -26.63 -18.33
C LEU A 264 23.93 -25.40 -17.70
N GLU A 265 24.61 -25.62 -16.57
CA GLU A 265 25.36 -24.57 -15.87
C GLU A 265 26.39 -23.90 -16.80
N GLY A 266 26.57 -22.59 -16.66
CA GLY A 266 27.51 -21.80 -17.46
C GLY A 266 27.02 -21.36 -18.83
N SER A 267 25.77 -21.68 -19.21
CA SER A 267 25.14 -21.22 -20.47
C SER A 267 23.74 -20.66 -20.24
N PRO A 268 23.26 -19.69 -21.04
CA PRO A 268 21.88 -19.21 -20.96
C PRO A 268 20.88 -20.35 -21.09
N LEU A 269 19.90 -20.38 -20.19
CA LEU A 269 18.77 -21.31 -20.27
C LEU A 269 17.87 -20.94 -21.45
N ARG A 270 17.31 -21.96 -22.10
CA ARG A 270 16.41 -21.80 -23.24
C ARG A 270 15.00 -22.25 -22.88
N PRO A 271 13.95 -21.57 -23.37
CA PRO A 271 12.58 -21.95 -23.07
C PRO A 271 12.25 -23.29 -23.72
N LEU A 272 11.58 -24.17 -22.99
CA LEU A 272 10.99 -25.36 -23.58
C LEU A 272 9.79 -24.95 -24.45
N LEU A 273 9.80 -25.38 -25.71
CA LEU A 273 8.69 -25.17 -26.64
C LEU A 273 7.40 -25.78 -26.05
N ASP A 274 6.26 -25.14 -26.33
CA ASP A 274 4.92 -25.54 -25.87
C ASP A 274 4.76 -25.62 -24.34
N SER A 275 5.67 -24.99 -23.59
CA SER A 275 5.57 -24.83 -22.13
C SER A 275 5.18 -23.39 -21.74
N SER A 276 4.84 -23.18 -20.48
CA SER A 276 4.74 -21.84 -19.87
C SER A 276 6.00 -21.56 -19.04
N PRO A 277 7.08 -21.05 -19.68
CA PRO A 277 8.35 -20.79 -19.02
C PRO A 277 8.20 -19.72 -17.95
N PHE A 278 8.82 -19.95 -16.80
CA PHE A 278 8.86 -18.95 -15.74
C PHE A 278 9.77 -17.78 -16.12
N THR A 279 9.32 -16.57 -15.89
CA THR A 279 10.07 -15.34 -16.11
C THR A 279 10.00 -14.46 -14.86
N LEU A 280 11.13 -13.82 -14.55
CA LEU A 280 11.24 -12.86 -13.47
C LEU A 280 11.42 -11.46 -14.06
N HIS A 281 10.45 -10.59 -13.84
CA HIS A 281 10.46 -9.22 -14.31
C HIS A 281 10.96 -8.29 -13.20
N LEU A 282 12.01 -7.53 -13.45
CA LEU A 282 12.48 -6.46 -12.57
C LEU A 282 12.00 -5.15 -13.16
N VAL A 283 11.21 -4.38 -12.40
CA VAL A 283 10.63 -3.12 -12.87
C VAL A 283 10.95 -1.94 -11.95
N GLY A 284 11.55 -0.88 -12.50
CA GLY A 284 11.90 0.33 -11.76
C GLY A 284 13.10 1.05 -12.36
N GLN A 285 13.66 2.02 -11.64
CA GLN A 285 14.85 2.75 -12.11
C GLN A 285 16.12 1.92 -11.94
N ILE A 286 17.03 1.96 -12.92
CA ILE A 286 18.34 1.30 -12.82
C ILE A 286 19.35 2.24 -12.17
N ASN A 287 20.09 1.72 -11.18
CA ASN A 287 21.30 2.39 -10.70
C ASN A 287 22.49 1.94 -11.57
N GLN A 288 22.93 2.80 -12.48
CA GLN A 288 24.05 2.48 -13.39
C GLN A 288 25.39 2.32 -12.66
N GLN A 289 25.55 2.96 -11.50
CA GLN A 289 26.76 2.89 -10.67
C GLN A 289 26.82 1.59 -9.86
N HIS A 290 25.65 1.02 -9.52
CA HIS A 290 25.52 -0.21 -8.75
C HIS A 290 24.54 -1.18 -9.44
N PRO A 291 24.89 -1.73 -10.61
CA PRO A 291 23.99 -2.57 -11.37
C PRO A 291 23.73 -3.91 -10.66
N VAL A 292 22.51 -4.41 -10.80
CA VAL A 292 22.18 -5.79 -10.42
C VAL A 292 22.81 -6.74 -11.43
N VAL A 293 23.66 -7.65 -10.95
CA VAL A 293 24.35 -8.63 -11.80
C VAL A 293 23.46 -9.84 -12.03
N ILE A 294 23.05 -10.06 -13.28
CA ILE A 294 22.26 -11.24 -13.67
C ILE A 294 23.21 -12.39 -14.04
N PRO A 295 23.11 -13.56 -13.39
CA PRO A 295 23.88 -14.74 -13.77
C PRO A 295 23.63 -15.16 -15.23
N VAL A 296 24.66 -15.70 -15.90
CA VAL A 296 24.58 -16.03 -17.34
C VAL A 296 23.44 -16.99 -17.68
N GLU A 297 23.13 -17.93 -16.79
CA GLU A 297 22.05 -18.90 -16.98
C GLU A 297 20.67 -18.25 -16.92
N LEU A 298 20.54 -17.15 -16.20
CA LEU A 298 19.29 -16.42 -15.99
C LEU A 298 19.06 -15.30 -17.02
N ARG A 299 19.96 -15.12 -18.00
CA ARG A 299 19.90 -14.02 -18.95
C ARG A 299 18.56 -13.91 -19.68
N ASP A 300 18.00 -15.04 -20.10
CA ASP A 300 16.71 -15.07 -20.83
C ASP A 300 15.51 -15.27 -19.88
N VAL A 301 15.76 -15.63 -18.62
CA VAL A 301 14.76 -15.82 -17.56
C VAL A 301 14.38 -14.50 -16.91
N VAL A 302 15.36 -13.60 -16.72
CA VAL A 302 15.19 -12.32 -16.04
C VAL A 302 15.06 -11.21 -17.07
N GLN A 303 13.95 -10.48 -17.01
CA GLN A 303 13.67 -9.35 -17.88
C GLN A 303 13.73 -8.06 -17.07
N ILE A 304 14.51 -7.09 -17.54
CA ILE A 304 14.68 -5.79 -16.89
C ILE A 304 13.86 -4.75 -17.66
N HIS A 305 12.97 -4.06 -16.95
CA HIS A 305 12.08 -3.03 -17.45
C HIS A 305 12.36 -1.76 -16.65
N TYR A 306 12.78 -0.68 -17.31
CA TYR A 306 13.22 0.52 -16.61
C TYR A 306 12.71 1.79 -17.26
N ASP A 307 12.54 2.83 -16.44
CA ASP A 307 12.07 4.16 -16.84
C ASP A 307 10.79 4.15 -17.69
N LEU A 308 9.89 3.20 -17.41
CA LEU A 308 8.59 3.09 -18.08
C LEU A 308 7.67 4.26 -17.67
N PRO A 309 6.91 4.84 -18.62
CA PRO A 309 5.76 5.68 -18.31
C PRO A 309 4.76 4.95 -17.39
N TYR A 310 4.02 5.67 -16.56
CA TYR A 310 3.11 5.05 -15.59
C TYR A 310 2.07 4.10 -16.24
N PRO A 311 1.44 4.42 -17.38
CA PRO A 311 0.51 3.50 -18.04
C PRO A 311 1.17 2.16 -18.42
N GLU A 312 2.36 2.21 -19.03
CA GLU A 312 3.12 1.00 -19.38
C GLU A 312 3.59 0.23 -18.14
N PHE A 313 4.04 0.96 -17.11
CA PHE A 313 4.47 0.40 -15.83
C PHE A 313 3.35 -0.40 -15.15
N TYR A 314 2.16 0.18 -14.98
CA TYR A 314 1.04 -0.51 -14.33
C TYR A 314 0.45 -1.60 -15.23
N GLN A 315 0.45 -1.40 -16.56
CA GLN A 315 0.05 -2.44 -17.50
C GLN A 315 0.98 -3.66 -17.39
N LEU A 316 2.30 -3.47 -17.37
CA LEU A 316 3.28 -4.55 -17.20
C LEU A 316 3.07 -5.31 -15.89
N ILE A 317 2.85 -4.60 -14.77
CA ILE A 317 2.58 -5.25 -13.48
C ILE A 317 1.27 -6.05 -13.54
N SER A 318 0.23 -5.51 -14.18
CA SER A 318 -1.07 -6.17 -14.30
C SER A 318 -1.03 -7.50 -15.09
N GLU A 319 0.02 -7.74 -15.87
CA GLU A 319 0.23 -8.99 -16.62
C GLU A 319 0.91 -10.08 -15.79
N ALA A 320 1.50 -9.74 -14.65
CA ALA A 320 2.17 -10.71 -13.78
C ALA A 320 1.18 -11.63 -13.07
N ASP A 321 1.66 -12.79 -12.63
CA ASP A 321 0.92 -13.73 -11.78
C ASP A 321 1.06 -13.39 -10.29
N VAL A 322 2.19 -12.78 -9.92
CA VAL A 322 2.56 -12.57 -8.51
C VAL A 322 3.58 -11.45 -8.35
N MET A 323 3.35 -10.58 -7.37
CA MET A 323 4.36 -9.63 -6.89
C MET A 323 5.27 -10.32 -5.87
N VAL A 324 6.57 -10.22 -6.07
CA VAL A 324 7.61 -10.72 -5.17
C VAL A 324 8.27 -9.51 -4.49
N PRO A 325 7.96 -9.22 -3.21
CA PRO A 325 8.46 -8.02 -2.55
C PRO A 325 9.98 -7.94 -2.44
N ALA A 326 10.65 -9.09 -2.27
CA ALA A 326 12.11 -9.21 -2.18
C ALA A 326 12.77 -8.18 -1.23
N PHE A 327 12.12 -7.82 -0.11
CA PHE A 327 12.65 -6.84 0.82
C PHE A 327 13.98 -7.31 1.42
N ARG A 328 14.99 -6.43 1.35
CA ARG A 328 16.31 -6.64 1.95
C ARG A 328 16.29 -6.30 3.43
N ASP A 329 15.80 -5.10 3.74
CA ASP A 329 15.87 -4.51 5.06
C ASP A 329 14.53 -4.56 5.81
N ARG A 330 14.57 -4.12 7.08
CA ARG A 330 13.42 -4.14 7.97
C ARG A 330 12.48 -2.96 7.80
N GLY A 331 12.95 -1.82 7.26
CA GLY A 331 12.15 -0.59 7.13
C GLY A 331 10.76 -0.78 6.52
N PRO A 332 10.60 -1.53 5.40
CA PRO A 332 9.29 -1.83 4.82
C PRO A 332 8.32 -2.62 5.73
N TYR A 333 8.78 -3.14 6.87
CA TYR A 333 7.96 -3.82 7.87
C TYR A 333 7.78 -3.00 9.17
N GLU A 334 8.51 -1.89 9.32
CA GLU A 334 8.66 -1.20 10.61
C GLU A 334 8.36 0.31 10.52
N ASP A 335 8.92 1.02 9.52
CA ASP A 335 8.90 2.50 9.49
C ASP A 335 8.57 3.11 8.11
N THR A 336 8.36 2.27 7.10
CA THR A 336 8.10 2.71 5.74
C THR A 336 7.07 1.82 5.09
N THR A 337 6.15 2.41 4.33
CA THR A 337 5.23 1.65 3.48
C THR A 337 5.84 1.47 2.09
N SER A 338 5.86 0.24 1.57
CA SER A 338 6.39 -0.07 0.25
C SER A 338 5.37 0.14 -0.86
N SER A 339 5.75 0.92 -1.88
CA SER A 339 4.98 1.09 -3.10
C SER A 339 4.80 -0.20 -3.91
N SER A 340 5.65 -1.23 -3.71
CA SER A 340 5.47 -2.54 -4.39
C SER A 340 4.20 -3.25 -3.95
N ILE A 341 3.85 -3.13 -2.67
CA ILE A 341 2.64 -3.77 -2.13
C ILE A 341 1.40 -3.05 -2.64
N ALA A 342 1.43 -1.71 -2.62
CA ALA A 342 0.36 -0.89 -3.18
C ALA A 342 0.19 -1.15 -4.69
N ALA A 343 1.27 -1.15 -5.46
CA ALA A 343 1.24 -1.40 -6.91
C ALA A 343 0.65 -2.78 -7.25
N ALA A 344 0.96 -3.82 -6.47
CA ALA A 344 0.37 -5.14 -6.64
C ALA A 344 -1.15 -5.10 -6.47
N VAL A 345 -1.63 -4.42 -5.44
CA VAL A 345 -3.08 -4.29 -5.20
C VAL A 345 -3.76 -3.41 -6.24
N VAL A 346 -3.18 -2.25 -6.60
CA VAL A 346 -3.66 -1.37 -7.68
C VAL A 346 -3.87 -2.14 -8.98
N THR A 347 -2.93 -3.02 -9.30
CA THR A 347 -2.93 -3.81 -10.54
C THR A 347 -3.50 -5.21 -10.36
N ARG A 348 -4.19 -5.51 -9.27
CA ARG A 348 -4.90 -6.78 -9.06
C ARG A 348 -4.03 -8.02 -9.22
N ILE A 349 -2.81 -8.00 -8.70
CA ILE A 349 -1.96 -9.20 -8.61
C ILE A 349 -1.66 -9.50 -7.13
N PRO A 350 -1.66 -10.79 -6.74
CA PRO A 350 -1.41 -11.13 -5.36
C PRO A 350 0.06 -10.95 -5.00
N VAL A 351 0.31 -10.58 -3.74
CA VAL A 351 1.65 -10.48 -3.16
C VAL A 351 2.07 -11.83 -2.57
N LEU A 352 3.30 -12.26 -2.86
CA LEU A 352 3.93 -13.39 -2.17
C LEU A 352 4.34 -12.99 -0.75
N ALA A 353 3.41 -13.14 0.19
CA ALA A 353 3.44 -12.58 1.52
C ALA A 353 3.80 -13.62 2.59
N SER A 354 4.77 -13.28 3.45
CA SER A 354 5.03 -14.01 4.70
C SER A 354 4.26 -13.42 5.87
N ALA A 355 4.28 -14.08 7.03
CA ALA A 355 3.67 -13.54 8.26
C ALA A 355 4.14 -12.11 8.59
N ARG A 356 5.40 -11.74 8.31
CA ARG A 356 5.89 -10.36 8.50
C ARG A 356 5.20 -9.35 7.60
N HIS A 357 4.89 -9.74 6.37
CA HIS A 357 4.16 -8.87 5.44
C HIS A 357 2.73 -8.66 5.94
N LEU A 358 2.06 -9.72 6.41
CA LEU A 358 0.68 -9.63 6.88
C LEU A 358 0.53 -8.85 8.20
N LEU A 359 1.59 -8.78 9.01
CA LEU A 359 1.63 -7.94 10.20
C LEU A 359 1.81 -6.45 9.85
N ALA A 360 2.67 -6.12 8.88
CA ALA A 360 2.90 -4.73 8.48
C ALA A 360 1.78 -4.19 7.57
N TYR A 361 1.38 -4.97 6.59
CA TYR A 361 0.36 -4.62 5.60
C TYR A 361 -0.94 -5.34 5.93
N THR A 362 -1.62 -4.88 6.98
CA THR A 362 -2.82 -5.52 7.56
C THR A 362 -3.99 -5.62 6.59
N TYR A 363 -4.01 -4.80 5.53
CA TYR A 363 -4.99 -4.85 4.45
C TYR A 363 -4.77 -6.01 3.47
N LEU A 364 -3.64 -6.73 3.53
CA LEU A 364 -3.39 -7.89 2.68
C LEU A 364 -4.27 -9.08 3.10
N LYS A 365 -5.45 -9.17 2.48
CA LYS A 365 -6.47 -10.21 2.67
C LYS A 365 -7.08 -10.66 1.34
N GLY A 366 -7.86 -11.74 1.39
CA GLY A 366 -8.62 -12.25 0.24
C GLY A 366 -7.75 -12.43 -1.01
N PRO A 367 -8.09 -11.76 -2.13
CA PRO A 367 -7.44 -12.01 -3.41
C PRO A 367 -6.01 -11.48 -3.48
N SER A 368 -5.61 -10.61 -2.55
CA SER A 368 -4.31 -9.92 -2.59
C SER A 368 -3.11 -10.72 -2.11
N ILE A 369 -3.29 -11.99 -1.70
CA ILE A 369 -2.22 -12.75 -1.04
C ILE A 369 -1.94 -14.14 -1.63
N ILE A 370 -0.64 -14.44 -1.76
CA ILE A 370 -0.09 -15.78 -1.80
C ILE A 370 0.71 -15.97 -0.53
N ARG A 371 0.22 -16.80 0.39
CA ARG A 371 0.92 -17.03 1.65
C ARG A 371 2.16 -17.89 1.43
N ARG A 372 3.29 -17.44 1.98
CA ARG A 372 4.51 -18.23 2.14
C ARG A 372 4.92 -18.33 3.60
N LEU A 373 5.64 -19.38 3.95
CA LEU A 373 6.27 -19.48 5.26
C LEU A 373 7.41 -18.47 5.37
N ILE A 374 7.66 -17.98 6.59
CA ILE A 374 8.77 -17.05 6.85
C ILE A 374 10.13 -17.73 6.66
N SER A 375 10.20 -19.04 6.92
CA SER A 375 11.41 -19.86 6.82
C SER A 375 11.79 -20.23 5.39
N THR A 376 10.88 -20.06 4.43
CA THR A 376 11.11 -20.38 3.01
C THR A 376 11.48 -19.13 2.23
N SER A 377 12.42 -19.24 1.29
CA SER A 377 12.68 -18.17 0.32
C SER A 377 11.49 -17.95 -0.60
N GLU A 378 11.43 -16.78 -1.24
CA GLU A 378 10.45 -16.46 -2.27
C GLU A 378 10.49 -17.49 -3.41
N VAL A 379 11.69 -17.88 -3.86
CA VAL A 379 11.88 -18.86 -4.93
C VAL A 379 11.39 -20.25 -4.51
N SER A 380 11.70 -20.71 -3.29
CA SER A 380 11.23 -22.02 -2.83
C SER A 380 9.70 -22.07 -2.71
N ALA A 381 9.07 -20.95 -2.36
CA ALA A 381 7.61 -20.87 -2.36
C ALA A 381 7.04 -20.94 -3.79
N LEU A 382 7.64 -20.24 -4.75
CA LEU A 382 7.25 -20.31 -6.17
C LEU A 382 7.47 -21.72 -6.75
N GLU A 383 8.61 -22.36 -6.43
CA GLU A 383 8.90 -23.76 -6.78
C GLU A 383 7.81 -24.69 -6.27
N ALA A 384 7.43 -24.56 -4.99
CA ALA A 384 6.39 -25.39 -4.39
C ALA A 384 5.02 -25.19 -5.06
N ILE A 385 4.66 -23.95 -5.40
CA ILE A 385 3.39 -23.65 -6.10
C ILE A 385 3.40 -24.28 -7.50
N ARG A 386 4.50 -24.14 -8.25
CA ARG A 386 4.62 -24.73 -9.58
C ARG A 386 4.64 -26.26 -9.56
N ALA A 387 5.32 -26.86 -8.59
CA ALA A 387 5.44 -28.31 -8.45
C ALA A 387 4.10 -29.00 -8.13
N GLN A 388 3.14 -28.29 -7.52
CA GLN A 388 1.81 -28.84 -7.26
C GLN A 388 1.03 -29.12 -8.56
N GLY A 389 1.37 -28.45 -9.67
CA GLY A 389 0.74 -28.66 -10.97
C GLY A 389 -0.77 -28.38 -11.01
N GLN A 390 -1.34 -27.80 -9.95
CA GLN A 390 -2.74 -27.45 -9.87
C GLN A 390 -2.94 -26.02 -10.39
N PRO A 391 -3.85 -25.82 -11.36
CA PRO A 391 -4.31 -24.50 -11.76
C PRO A 391 -4.65 -23.66 -10.55
N ARG A 392 -3.83 -22.65 -10.23
CA ARG A 392 -4.30 -21.60 -9.34
C ARG A 392 -5.20 -20.70 -10.15
N ARG A 393 -6.51 -20.89 -10.00
CA ARG A 393 -7.48 -19.96 -10.56
C ARG A 393 -7.16 -18.57 -10.00
N ARG A 394 -6.99 -17.60 -10.89
CA ARG A 394 -6.90 -16.20 -10.49
C ARG A 394 -8.26 -15.80 -9.94
N GLU A 395 -8.24 -14.95 -8.92
CA GLU A 395 -9.47 -14.38 -8.38
C GLU A 395 -10.11 -13.49 -9.43
N SER A 396 -11.43 -13.44 -9.44
CA SER A 396 -12.21 -12.72 -10.44
C SER A 396 -11.98 -11.21 -10.37
N LYS A 397 -12.28 -10.52 -11.47
CA LYS A 397 -12.24 -9.05 -11.52
C LYS A 397 -13.18 -8.45 -10.47
N GLU A 398 -14.32 -9.10 -10.24
CA GLU A 398 -15.34 -8.73 -9.26
C GLU A 398 -14.81 -8.83 -7.83
N GLU A 399 -14.15 -9.93 -7.45
CA GLU A 399 -13.55 -10.10 -6.11
C GLU A 399 -12.45 -9.06 -5.84
N TRP A 400 -11.63 -8.77 -6.84
CA TRP A 400 -10.63 -7.71 -6.74
C TRP A 400 -11.26 -6.33 -6.64
N LYS A 401 -12.32 -6.07 -7.41
CA LYS A 401 -13.06 -4.81 -7.35
C LYS A 401 -13.67 -4.60 -5.98
N GLU A 402 -14.36 -5.60 -5.43
CA GLU A 402 -14.93 -5.52 -4.07
C GLU A 402 -13.85 -5.24 -3.02
N PHE A 403 -12.71 -5.92 -3.10
CA PHE A 403 -11.58 -5.70 -2.21
C PHE A 403 -11.01 -4.27 -2.31
N GLN A 404 -10.84 -3.73 -3.51
CA GLN A 404 -10.33 -2.37 -3.72
C GLN A 404 -11.36 -1.30 -3.32
N ASP A 405 -12.64 -1.52 -3.63
CA ASP A 405 -13.74 -0.61 -3.28
C ASP A 405 -13.89 -0.48 -1.76
N GLU A 406 -13.68 -1.56 -0.99
CA GLU A 406 -13.65 -1.52 0.48
C GLU A 406 -12.54 -0.57 0.99
N ILE A 407 -11.33 -0.69 0.45
CA ILE A 407 -10.19 0.18 0.83
C ILE A 407 -10.46 1.64 0.45
N ILE A 408 -11.01 1.89 -0.73
CA ILE A 408 -11.35 3.24 -1.21
C ILE A 408 -12.41 3.87 -0.29
N GLN A 409 -13.40 3.09 0.14
CA GLN A 409 -14.42 3.56 1.07
C GLN A 409 -13.83 3.87 2.45
N ASP A 410 -12.95 3.02 2.97
CA ASP A 410 -12.27 3.26 4.26
C ASP A 410 -11.41 4.55 4.20
N ASN A 411 -10.71 4.77 3.08
CA ASN A 411 -10.00 6.03 2.82
C ASN A 411 -10.95 7.23 2.78
N ALA A 412 -12.13 7.11 2.16
CA ALA A 412 -13.12 8.17 2.08
C ALA A 412 -13.66 8.55 3.47
N GLU A 413 -13.96 7.55 4.31
CA GLU A 413 -14.39 7.75 5.69
C GLU A 413 -13.30 8.43 6.53
N MET A 414 -12.03 8.04 6.34
CA MET A 414 -10.87 8.67 6.97
C MET A 414 -10.74 10.14 6.56
N TRP A 415 -10.78 10.44 5.25
CA TRP A 415 -10.78 11.83 4.78
C TRP A 415 -11.92 12.63 5.39
N GLY A 416 -13.08 12.00 5.55
CA GLY A 416 -14.21 12.64 6.20
C GLY A 416 -14.03 12.97 7.67
N ARG A 417 -13.22 12.19 8.41
CA ARG A 417 -12.87 12.51 9.80
C ARG A 417 -11.85 13.65 9.86
N ILE A 418 -10.76 13.56 9.08
CA ILE A 418 -9.65 14.52 9.16
C ILE A 418 -10.07 15.91 8.70
N LEU A 419 -10.74 16.01 7.55
CA LEU A 419 -11.09 17.33 6.99
C LEU A 419 -12.15 18.05 7.84
N LYS A 420 -12.94 17.31 8.63
CA LYS A 420 -13.93 17.88 9.56
C LYS A 420 -13.33 18.54 10.78
N HIS A 421 -12.04 18.33 11.08
CA HIS A 421 -11.48 18.79 12.35
C HIS A 421 -11.54 20.32 12.53
N ARG A 422 -11.70 21.08 11.43
CA ARG A 422 -11.99 22.53 11.43
C ARG A 422 -13.44 22.89 11.83
N SER A 423 -14.42 22.01 11.58
CA SER A 423 -15.86 22.32 11.71
C SER A 423 -16.37 22.42 13.15
N HIS A 424 -15.57 22.06 14.17
CA HIS A 424 -15.94 22.17 15.59
C HIS A 424 -15.14 23.24 16.35
N GLY A 425 -14.34 24.06 15.66
CA GLY A 425 -13.61 25.19 16.23
C GLY A 425 -14.32 26.54 16.11
N GLY A 426 -15.62 26.54 15.77
CA GLY A 426 -16.44 27.75 15.76
C GLY A 426 -16.61 28.31 17.18
N VAL A 427 -15.73 29.23 17.56
CA VAL A 427 -15.92 30.33 18.51
C VAL A 427 -17.11 30.13 19.46
N ASN A 428 -16.88 29.51 20.63
CA ASN A 428 -17.66 29.83 21.82
C ASN A 428 -17.22 31.21 22.34
N GLY A 429 -17.54 32.23 21.55
CA GLY A 429 -17.68 33.59 22.03
C GLY A 429 -19.07 33.71 22.62
N GLY A 430 -19.19 33.59 23.94
CA GLY A 430 -20.49 33.60 24.60
C GLY A 430 -20.44 33.56 26.12
N GLN A 431 -20.14 34.72 26.72
CA GLN A 431 -20.66 35.21 28.01
C GLN A 431 -20.56 34.30 29.26
N LYS A 432 -19.53 34.53 30.08
CA LYS A 432 -19.59 35.35 31.31
C LYS A 432 -18.23 35.45 31.98
#